data_AF-A0A9D3XU19-F1
#
_entry.id   AF-A0A9D3XU19-F1
#
_cell.length_a   1.000
_cell.length_b   1.000
_cell.length_c   1.000
_cell.angle_alpha   90.00
_cell.angle_beta   90.00
_cell.angle_gamma   90.00
#
_symmetry.space_group_name_H-M   'P 1'
#
loop_
_entity.id
_entity.type
_entity.pdbx_description
1 polymer ?
#
loop_
_entity_poly.entity_id
_entity_poly.type
_entity_poly.pdbx_seq_one_letter_code
_entity_poly.pdbx_strand_id
1 'polypeptide(L)'
;IDECENDFYNGGCVHECINIPGNYRCTCYDGFMLAHDGHNCLDVDECLDNNGGCQQICVNTMGSYECQCKEGFFLSDNQHTCIHRSNGKCSVLETCSVE
;
A
#
# COMPACT_ATOMS: atom_id res chain seq x y z
N ILE A 1 7.65 20.37 26.49
CA ILE A 1 6.57 20.80 25.60
C ILE A 1 6.17 19.57 24.80
N ASP A 2 4.90 19.43 24.50
CA ASP A 2 4.44 18.37 23.61
C ASP A 2 3.83 19.04 22.38
N GLU A 3 4.58 18.98 21.29
CA GLU A 3 4.22 19.60 20.03
C GLU A 3 3.15 18.80 19.27
N CYS A 4 2.85 17.56 19.67
CA CYS A 4 1.78 16.76 19.09
C CYS A 4 0.42 17.09 19.72
N GLU A 5 0.41 17.53 20.98
CA GLU A 5 -0.78 17.95 21.74
C GLU A 5 -1.02 19.47 21.67
N ASN A 6 -0.47 20.16 20.66
CA ASN A 6 -0.61 21.60 20.49
C ASN A 6 -1.89 22.01 19.72
N ASP A 7 -2.16 23.32 19.63
CA ASP A 7 -3.35 23.89 18.97
C ASP A 7 -3.51 23.52 17.49
N PHE A 8 -2.47 22.98 16.84
CA PHE A 8 -2.50 22.61 15.42
C PHE A 8 -3.09 21.22 15.14
N TYR A 9 -3.59 20.51 16.16
CA TYR A 9 -4.10 19.13 16.11
C TYR A 9 -3.07 18.15 15.51
N ASN A 10 -2.52 17.26 16.34
CA ASN A 10 -1.48 16.31 15.90
C ASN A 10 -0.22 17.02 15.35
N GLY A 11 0.15 18.18 15.91
CA GLY A 11 1.33 18.95 15.47
C GLY A 11 1.31 19.41 14.01
N GLY A 12 0.14 19.42 13.36
CA GLY A 12 -0.01 19.70 11.92
C GLY A 12 0.34 18.52 11.01
N CYS A 13 0.62 17.34 11.55
CA CYS A 13 0.93 16.13 10.79
C CYS A 13 -0.35 15.51 10.19
N VAL A 14 -0.29 15.06 8.95
CA VAL A 14 -1.43 14.37 8.28
C VAL A 14 -1.69 12.99 8.87
N HIS A 15 -0.64 12.23 9.20
CA HIS A 15 -0.74 10.91 9.80
C HIS A 15 -0.37 10.94 11.27
N GLU A 16 0.84 10.58 11.65
CA GLU A 16 1.24 10.47 13.06
C GLU A 16 2.26 11.55 13.42
N CYS A 17 2.09 12.16 14.59
CA CYS A 17 3.08 13.03 15.20
C CYS A 17 3.83 12.26 16.30
N ILE A 18 5.16 12.32 16.26
CA ILE A 18 6.02 11.75 17.29
C ILE A 18 6.71 12.89 18.03
N ASN A 19 6.35 13.07 19.30
CA ASN A 19 7.01 13.99 20.20
C ASN A 19 8.39 13.43 20.64
N ILE A 20 9.44 14.25 20.58
CA ILE A 20 10.82 13.88 20.86
C ILE A 20 11.39 14.90 21.87
N PRO A 21 12.31 14.54 22.78
CA PRO A 21 12.93 15.53 23.66
C PRO A 21 13.60 16.66 22.87
N GLY A 22 13.00 17.86 22.91
CA GLY A 22 13.51 19.08 22.28
C GLY A 22 13.04 19.34 20.84
N ASN A 23 12.19 18.48 20.26
CA ASN A 23 11.55 18.70 18.94
C ASN A 23 10.40 17.70 18.71
N TYR A 24 9.81 17.67 17.52
CA TYR A 24 8.90 16.62 17.08
C TYR A 24 9.13 16.30 15.61
N ARG A 25 8.49 15.23 15.12
CA ARG A 25 8.46 14.93 13.68
C ARG A 25 7.16 14.24 13.30
N CYS A 26 6.74 14.44 12.07
CA CYS A 26 5.66 13.66 11.47
C CYS A 26 6.18 12.35 10.89
N THR A 27 5.38 11.31 10.98
CA THR A 27 5.57 9.99 10.37
C THR A 27 4.34 9.62 9.56
N CYS A 28 4.55 8.83 8.51
CA CYS A 28 3.49 8.34 7.65
C CYS A 28 3.27 6.85 7.90
N TYR A 29 2.02 6.40 7.77
CA TYR A 29 1.68 4.98 7.76
C TYR A 29 2.35 4.23 6.60
N ASP A 30 2.37 2.90 6.70
CA ASP A 30 2.87 2.03 5.64
C ASP A 30 2.17 2.33 4.31
N GLY A 31 2.92 2.26 3.21
CA GLY A 31 2.44 2.65 1.87
C GLY A 31 2.50 4.15 1.58
N PHE A 32 3.05 4.96 2.51
CA PHE A 32 3.19 6.41 2.33
C PHE A 32 4.60 6.90 2.63
N MET A 33 5.01 7.97 1.96
CA MET A 33 6.26 8.67 2.19
C MET A 33 6.03 10.11 2.65
N LEU A 34 6.87 10.58 3.57
CA LEU A 34 6.78 11.95 4.08
C LEU A 34 7.17 12.95 2.97
N ALA A 35 6.28 13.90 2.71
CA ALA A 35 6.50 14.96 1.73
C ALA A 35 7.63 15.90 2.17
N HIS A 36 8.12 16.70 1.23
CA HIS A 36 9.21 17.66 1.48
C HIS A 36 8.87 18.75 2.51
N ASP A 37 7.59 19.01 2.76
CA ASP A 37 7.13 19.93 3.80
C ASP A 37 7.21 19.34 5.22
N GLY A 38 7.52 18.05 5.34
CA GLY A 38 7.67 17.35 6.61
C GLY A 38 6.36 17.09 7.36
N HIS A 39 5.19 17.31 6.75
CA HIS A 39 3.88 17.17 7.41
C HIS A 39 2.88 16.33 6.60
N ASN A 40 2.91 16.44 5.26
CA ASN A 40 2.04 15.68 4.38
C ASN A 40 2.61 14.29 4.08
N CYS A 41 1.72 13.34 3.82
CA CYS A 41 2.06 11.99 3.43
C CYS A 41 1.59 11.73 2.00
N LEU A 42 2.53 11.37 1.13
CA LEU A 42 2.27 11.04 -0.26
C LEU A 42 2.19 9.53 -0.39
N ASP A 43 1.19 9.07 -1.13
CA ASP A 43 1.04 7.68 -1.51
C ASP A 43 2.28 7.18 -2.26
N VAL A 44 2.76 6.00 -1.91
CA VAL A 44 3.86 5.34 -2.61
C VAL A 44 3.25 4.45 -3.69
N ASP A 45 3.51 4.76 -4.96
CA ASP A 45 3.05 3.92 -6.05
C ASP A 45 3.98 2.70 -6.21
N GLU A 46 3.63 1.58 -5.59
CA GLU A 46 4.42 0.35 -5.67
C GLU A 46 4.43 -0.26 -7.08
N CYS A 47 3.47 0.10 -7.95
CA CYS A 47 3.44 -0.39 -9.33
C CYS A 47 4.61 0.16 -10.17
N LEU A 48 5.21 1.27 -9.77
CA LEU A 48 6.38 1.83 -10.43
C LEU A 48 7.65 1.00 -10.21
N ASP A 49 7.70 0.19 -9.15
CA ASP A 49 8.82 -0.70 -8.86
C ASP A 49 8.46 -2.15 -9.18
N ASN A 50 9.10 -2.73 -10.20
CA ASN A 50 8.88 -4.12 -10.63
C ASN A 50 7.39 -4.52 -10.76
N ASN A 51 6.52 -3.57 -11.16
CA ASN A 51 5.06 -3.79 -11.28
C ASN A 51 4.42 -4.25 -9.96
N GLY A 52 4.92 -3.82 -8.80
CA GLY A 52 4.47 -4.32 -7.49
C GLY A 52 4.71 -5.82 -7.30
N GLY A 53 5.56 -6.47 -8.13
CA GLY A 53 5.67 -7.92 -8.18
C GLY A 53 4.47 -8.64 -8.79
N CYS A 54 3.47 -7.92 -9.32
CA CYS A 54 2.32 -8.50 -9.99
C CYS A 54 2.73 -9.19 -11.29
N GLN A 55 2.23 -10.39 -11.54
CA GLN A 55 2.51 -11.13 -12.78
C GLN A 55 1.93 -10.43 -14.01
N GLN A 56 0.79 -9.74 -13.86
CA GLN A 56 0.08 -9.13 -14.97
C GLN A 56 -0.16 -7.65 -14.72
N ILE A 57 -1.29 -7.28 -14.13
CA ILE A 57 -1.69 -5.87 -13.96
C ILE A 57 -1.44 -5.49 -12.52
N CYS A 58 -0.79 -4.36 -12.29
CA CYS A 58 -0.72 -3.72 -10.98
C CYS A 58 -1.62 -2.49 -10.98
N VAL A 59 -2.41 -2.32 -9.93
CA VAL A 59 -3.25 -1.16 -9.70
C VAL A 59 -2.84 -0.52 -8.39
N ASN A 60 -2.30 0.69 -8.47
CA ASN A 60 -1.96 1.46 -7.29
C ASN A 60 -3.23 1.94 -6.58
N THR A 61 -3.22 1.88 -5.25
CA THR A 61 -4.32 2.31 -4.38
C THR A 61 -3.79 3.19 -3.27
N MET A 62 -4.65 3.88 -2.53
CA MET A 62 -4.17 4.72 -1.43
C MET A 62 -3.61 3.85 -0.29
N GLY A 63 -2.30 3.90 -0.07
CA GLY A 63 -1.55 3.22 0.98
C GLY A 63 -1.20 1.76 0.67
N SER A 64 -1.40 1.31 -0.56
CA SER A 64 -1.12 -0.07 -1.00
C SER A 64 -1.26 -0.18 -2.52
N TYR A 65 -1.09 -1.38 -3.05
CA TYR A 65 -1.47 -1.74 -4.40
C TYR A 65 -2.21 -3.08 -4.40
N GLU A 66 -2.85 -3.40 -5.52
CA GLU A 66 -3.42 -4.71 -5.77
C GLU A 66 -3.02 -5.25 -7.16
N CYS A 67 -2.80 -6.56 -7.24
CA CYS A 67 -2.58 -7.21 -8.51
C CYS A 67 -3.90 -7.69 -9.11
N GLN A 68 -4.08 -7.44 -10.40
CA GLN A 68 -5.23 -7.88 -11.17
C GLN A 68 -4.80 -8.76 -12.33
N CYS A 69 -5.72 -9.63 -12.77
CA CYS A 69 -5.50 -10.55 -13.86
C CYS A 69 -6.33 -10.16 -15.08
N LYS A 70 -5.74 -10.40 -16.26
CA LYS A 70 -6.43 -10.27 -17.55
C LYS A 70 -7.59 -11.26 -17.63
N GLU A 71 -8.53 -10.98 -18.52
CA GLU A 71 -9.67 -11.85 -18.77
C GLU A 71 -9.25 -13.32 -19.00
N GLY A 72 -9.96 -14.25 -18.34
CA GLY A 72 -9.67 -15.68 -18.37
C GLY A 72 -8.64 -16.16 -17.33
N PHE A 73 -7.98 -15.25 -16.62
CA PHE A 73 -7.08 -15.55 -15.51
C PHE A 73 -7.68 -15.11 -14.17
N PHE A 74 -7.25 -15.79 -13.12
CA PHE A 74 -7.71 -15.58 -11.75
C PHE A 74 -6.52 -15.40 -10.83
N LEU A 75 -6.67 -14.55 -9.83
CA LEU A 75 -5.60 -14.25 -8.90
C LEU A 75 -5.33 -15.47 -8.00
N SER A 76 -4.06 -15.75 -7.76
CA SER A 76 -3.64 -16.82 -6.87
C SER A 76 -3.66 -16.38 -5.41
N ASP A 77 -3.58 -17.35 -4.48
CA ASP A 77 -3.58 -17.09 -3.03
C ASP A 77 -2.39 -16.22 -2.58
N ASN A 78 -1.31 -16.21 -3.37
CA ASN A 78 -0.18 -15.31 -3.14
C ASN A 78 -0.45 -13.86 -3.53
N GLN A 79 -1.62 -13.55 -4.10
CA GLN A 79 -2.07 -12.21 -4.53
C GLN A 79 -1.20 -11.54 -5.61
N HIS A 80 -0.29 -12.27 -6.25
CA HIS A 80 0.61 -11.72 -7.28
C HIS A 80 0.56 -12.51 -8.59
N THR A 81 0.29 -13.81 -8.52
CA THR A 81 0.28 -14.72 -9.67
C THR A 81 -1.12 -14.85 -10.25
N CYS A 82 -1.20 -14.90 -11.57
CA CYS A 82 -2.42 -15.08 -12.35
C CYS A 82 -2.44 -16.48 -12.97
N ILE A 83 -3.45 -17.27 -12.61
CA ILE A 83 -3.61 -18.66 -13.03
C ILE A 83 -4.82 -18.76 -13.97
N HIS A 84 -4.61 -19.42 -15.11
CA HIS A 84 -5.72 -19.73 -16.02
C HIS A 84 -6.56 -20.87 -15.44
N ARG A 85 -7.90 -20.79 -15.58
CA ARG A 85 -8.81 -21.80 -15.00
C ARG A 85 -8.54 -23.24 -15.44
N SER A 86 -7.95 -23.45 -16.62
CA SER A 86 -7.56 -24.79 -17.09
C SER A 86 -6.33 -25.37 -16.38
N ASN A 87 -5.50 -24.52 -15.78
CA ASN A 87 -4.18 -24.88 -15.26
C ASN A 87 -4.11 -24.88 -13.73
N GLY A 88 -5.22 -24.59 -13.05
CA GLY A 88 -5.30 -24.59 -11.60
C GLY A 88 -6.69 -24.98 -11.11
N LYS A 89 -6.78 -25.31 -9.83
CA LYS A 89 -8.04 -25.59 -9.17
C LYS A 89 -8.57 -24.28 -8.61
N CYS A 90 -9.57 -23.75 -9.29
CA CYS A 90 -10.18 -22.49 -8.94
C CYS A 90 -11.38 -22.70 -8.02
N SER A 91 -11.41 -21.97 -6.91
CA SER A 91 -12.57 -21.92 -6.04
C SER A 91 -13.65 -21.02 -6.67
N VAL A 92 -14.91 -21.19 -6.26
CA VAL A 92 -16.03 -20.32 -6.70
C VAL A 92 -15.89 -18.86 -6.20
N LEU A 93 -14.84 -18.55 -5.43
CA LEU A 93 -14.52 -17.24 -4.86
C LEU A 93 -13.41 -16.50 -5.64
N GLU A 94 -13.21 -16.83 -6.92
CA GLU A 94 -12.27 -16.17 -7.85
C GLU A 94 -10.78 -16.28 -7.50
N THR A 95 -10.41 -17.11 -6.52
CA THR A 95 -9.01 -17.48 -6.25
C THR A 95 -8.67 -18.85 -6.80
N CYS A 96 -7.46 -19.01 -7.34
CA CYS A 96 -6.96 -20.28 -7.86
C CYS A 96 -5.62 -20.68 -7.23
N SER A 97 -5.47 -21.98 -7.03
CA SER A 97 -4.21 -22.58 -6.58
C SER A 97 -3.68 -23.52 -7.66
N VAL A 98 -2.36 -23.52 -7.86
CA VAL A 98 -1.68 -24.55 -8.65
C VAL A 98 -1.49 -25.77 -7.75
N GLU A 99 -2.00 -26.93 -8.18
CA GLU A 99 -1.72 -28.25 -7.58
C GLU A 99 -0.46 -28.87 -8.21
#